data_AF-A0A090WLI5-F1
#
_entry.id   AF-A0A090WLI5-F1
#
_cell.length_a   1.000
_cell.length_b   1.000
_cell.length_c   1.000
_cell.angle_alpha   90.00
_cell.angle_beta   90.00
_cell.angle_gamma   90.00
#
_symmetry.space_group_name_H-M   'P 1'
#
loop_
_entity.id
_entity.type
_entity.pdbx_description
1 polymer ?
#
loop_
_entity_poly.entity_id
_entity_poly.type
_entity_poly.pdbx_seq_one_letter_code
_entity_poly.pdbx_strand_id
1 'polypeptide(L)' 'MKPEPTNTYDKHAVEIYFKNYKLGYVPKQDSRKIALLLKYGFDKFQARVQQIHSDCHPESQIDVILYLEDKEVE' A
#
# COMPACT_ATOMS: atom_id res chain seq x y z
N MET A 1 -5.60 -1.25 -2.01
CA MET A 1 -4.40 -2.00 -1.55
C MET A 1 -4.69 -3.48 -1.61
N LYS A 2 -3.70 -4.34 -1.86
CA LYS A 2 -3.93 -5.79 -2.02
C LYS A 2 -2.81 -6.61 -1.34
N PRO A 3 -3.13 -7.52 -0.41
CA PRO A 3 -2.14 -8.45 0.13
C PRO A 3 -1.63 -9.44 -0.93
N GLU A 4 -0.33 -9.70 -0.94
CA GLU A 4 0.31 -10.73 -1.78
C GLU A 4 0.99 -11.80 -0.88
N PRO A 5 0.23 -12.71 -0.27
CA PRO A 5 0.76 -13.69 0.70
C PRO A 5 1.70 -14.73 0.07
N THR A 6 1.68 -14.88 -1.26
CA THR A 6 2.53 -15.79 -2.04
C THR A 6 3.88 -15.19 -2.42
N ASN A 7 4.15 -13.94 -2.02
CA ASN A 7 5.42 -13.28 -2.31
C ASN A 7 6.58 -14.02 -1.63
N THR A 8 7.61 -14.36 -2.40
CA THR A 8 8.76 -15.18 -1.97
C THR A 8 9.71 -14.42 -1.04
N TYR A 9 9.69 -13.09 -1.05
CA TYR A 9 10.60 -12.23 -0.27
C TYR A 9 9.95 -11.70 1.02
N ASP A 10 8.65 -11.43 0.98
CA ASP A 10 7.88 -10.97 2.14
C ASP A 10 6.45 -11.52 2.11
N LYS A 11 6.15 -12.48 2.98
CA LYS A 11 4.78 -13.04 3.16
C LYS A 11 3.73 -12.02 3.61
N HIS A 12 4.17 -10.83 4.03
CA HIS A 12 3.31 -9.72 4.43
C HIS A 12 3.26 -8.60 3.38
N ALA A 13 3.77 -8.84 2.16
CA ALA A 13 3.75 -7.85 1.09
C ALA A 13 2.32 -7.35 0.83
N VAL A 14 2.18 -6.03 0.74
CA VAL A 14 0.92 -5.36 0.40
C VAL A 14 1.19 -4.43 -0.77
N GLU A 15 0.48 -4.66 -1.87
CA GLU A 15 0.56 -3.86 -3.08
C GLU A 15 -0.26 -2.57 -2.95
N ILE A 16 0.33 -1.47 -3.43
CA ILE A 16 -0.31 -0.17 -3.56
C ILE A 16 -0.71 0.03 -5.02
N TYR A 17 -1.95 0.44 -5.23
CA TYR A 17 -2.52 0.66 -6.55
C TYR A 17 -3.07 2.07 -6.66
N PHE A 18 -2.90 2.68 -7.83
CA PHE A 18 -3.61 3.88 -8.24
C PHE A 18 -4.41 3.55 -9.49
N LYS A 19 -5.75 3.58 -9.37
CA LYS A 19 -6.67 3.00 -10.37
C LYS A 19 -6.27 1.54 -10.63
N ASN A 20 -5.89 1.22 -11.88
CA ASN A 20 -5.48 -0.13 -12.28
C ASN A 20 -3.95 -0.29 -12.34
N TYR A 21 -3.18 0.74 -11.97
CA TYR A 21 -1.72 0.73 -12.02
C TYR A 21 -1.14 0.37 -10.66
N LYS A 22 -0.27 -0.65 -10.62
CA LYS A 22 0.52 -0.99 -9.43
C LYS A 22 1.62 0.05 -9.28
N LEU A 23 1.60 0.79 -8.18
CA LEU A 23 2.64 1.76 -7.84
C LEU A 23 3.84 1.10 -7.16
N GLY A 24 3.62 0.00 -6.44
CA GLY A 24 4.67 -0.71 -5.73
C GLY A 24 4.13 -1.46 -4.52
N TYR A 25 4.98 -1.62 -3.51
CA TYR A 25 4.66 -2.28 -2.25
C TYR A 25 4.77 -1.33 -1.08
N VAL A 26 4.00 -1.58 -0.02
CA VAL A 26 4.24 -1.00 1.30
C VAL A 26 5.65 -1.43 1.76
N PRO A 27 6.47 -0.51 2.29
CA PRO A 27 7.78 -0.85 2.83
C PRO A 27 7.70 -2.00 3.86
N LYS A 28 8.67 -2.92 3.80
CA LYS A 28 8.69 -4.15 4.60
C LYS A 28 8.55 -3.93 6.11
N GLN A 29 9.06 -2.80 6.62
CA GLN A 29 8.97 -2.44 8.03
C GLN A 29 7.53 -2.17 8.51
N ASP A 30 6.65 -1.77 7.60
CA ASP A 30 5.25 -1.44 7.88
C ASP A 30 4.27 -2.49 7.33
N SER A 31 4.69 -3.28 6.33
CA SER A 31 3.87 -4.27 5.62
C SER A 31 3.15 -5.23 6.58
N ARG A 32 3.84 -5.72 7.61
CA ARG A 32 3.27 -6.68 8.60
C ARG A 32 2.03 -6.14 9.32
N LYS A 33 2.03 -4.86 9.72
CA LYS A 33 0.90 -4.25 10.45
C LYS A 33 -0.31 -4.11 9.54
N ILE A 34 -0.08 -3.61 8.33
CA ILE A 34 -1.12 -3.41 7.32
C ILE A 34 -1.71 -4.74 6.86
N ALA A 35 -0.86 -5.74 6.57
CA ALA A 35 -1.30 -7.08 6.18
C ALA A 35 -2.16 -7.75 7.25
N LEU A 36 -1.84 -7.55 8.54
CA LEU A 36 -2.65 -8.06 9.65
C LEU A 36 -4.04 -7.41 9.67
N LEU A 37 -4.10 -6.09 9.55
CA LEU A 37 -5.37 -5.35 9.53
C LEU A 37 -6.26 -5.79 8.35
N LEU A 38 -5.68 -5.87 7.15
CA LEU A 38 -6.38 -6.37 5.96
C LEU A 38 -6.88 -7.81 6.14
N LYS A 39 -6.07 -8.69 6.76
CA LYS A 39 -6.46 -10.10 7.03
C LYS A 39 -7.71 -10.20 7.91
N TYR A 40 -7.90 -9.29 8.86
CA TYR A 40 -9.06 -9.27 9.75
C TYR A 40 -10.23 -8.44 9.20
N GLY A 41 -10.24 -8.13 7.90
CA GLY A 41 -11.33 -7.41 7.25
C GLY A 41 -11.31 -5.90 7.48
N PHE A 42 -10.22 -5.36 8.03
CA PHE A 42 -10.04 -3.92 8.16
C PHE A 42 -9.46 -3.37 6.86
N ASP A 43 -10.34 -2.96 5.95
CA ASP A 43 -9.99 -2.52 4.59
C ASP A 43 -10.31 -1.04 4.32
N LYS A 44 -10.46 -0.25 5.39
CA LYS A 44 -10.71 1.20 5.42
C LYS A 44 -9.48 2.05 5.11
N PHE A 45 -8.54 1.51 4.34
CA PHE A 45 -7.30 2.20 4.00
C PHE A 45 -7.48 3.03 2.74
N GLN A 46 -7.24 4.34 2.86
CA GLN A 46 -7.15 5.23 1.71
C GLN A 46 -5.69 5.66 1.51
N ALA A 47 -5.13 5.32 0.35
CA ALA A 47 -3.79 5.72 -0.04
C ALA A 47 -3.85 7.01 -0.86
N ARG A 48 -3.05 8.01 -0.49
CA ARG A 48 -2.88 9.27 -1.25
C ARG A 48 -1.42 9.45 -1.61
N VAL A 49 -1.17 9.80 -2.87
CA VAL A 49 0.17 10.22 -3.33
C VAL A 49 0.40 11.65 -2.85
N GLN A 50 1.47 11.86 -2.09
CA GLN A 50 1.82 13.17 -1.54
C GLN A 50 2.80 13.90 -2.45
N GLN A 51 3.81 13.20 -2.95
CA GLN A 51 4.88 13.77 -3.77
C GLN A 51 5.34 12.77 -4.83
N ILE A 52 5.89 13.32 -5.92
CA ILE A 52 6.47 12.57 -7.03
C ILE A 52 7.88 13.12 -7.28
N HIS A 53 8.89 12.26 -7.15
CA HIS A 53 10.30 12.54 -7.37
C HIS A 53 10.80 11.77 -8.59
N SER A 54 10.54 12.28 -9.80
CA SER A 54 10.85 11.59 -11.06
C SER A 54 12.34 11.35 -11.32
N ASP A 55 13.21 12.03 -10.59
CA ASP A 55 14.66 11.97 -10.65
C ASP A 55 15.29 10.97 -9.66
N CYS A 56 14.52 10.45 -8.70
CA CYS A 56 14.99 9.43 -7.75
C CYS A 56 14.98 8.02 -8.33
N HIS A 57 15.61 7.08 -7.61
CA HIS A 57 15.48 5.65 -7.89
C HIS A 57 14.00 5.23 -7.93
N PRO A 58 13.59 4.30 -8.82
CA PRO A 58 12.18 3.95 -9.04
C PRO A 58 11.37 3.69 -7.77
N GLU A 59 11.96 3.04 -6.77
CA GLU A 59 11.31 2.70 -5.50
C GLU A 59 11.10 3.90 -4.56
N SER A 60 11.77 5.02 -4.81
CA SER A 60 11.71 6.26 -4.04
C SER A 60 11.05 7.41 -4.80
N GLN A 61 10.45 7.14 -5.97
CA GLN A 61 9.83 8.19 -6.78
C GLN A 61 8.46 8.62 -6.27
N ILE A 62 7.78 7.80 -5.46
CA ILE A 62 6.40 8.04 -5.07
C ILE A 62 6.27 7.97 -3.56
N ASP A 63 5.95 9.10 -2.95
CA ASP A 63 5.61 9.15 -1.52
C ASP A 63 4.12 8.98 -1.34
N VAL A 64 3.75 8.00 -0.50
CA VAL A 64 2.35 7.64 -0.23
C VAL A 64 2.09 7.76 1.26
N ILE A 65 0.97 8.40 1.60
CA ILE A 65 0.40 8.37 2.94
C ILE A 65 -0.83 7.45 2.96
N LEU A 66 -0.99 6.72 4.06
CA LEU A 66 -2.16 5.88 4.32
C LEU A 66 -3.02 6.52 5.40
N TYR A 67 -4.26 6.83 5.04
CA TYR A 67 -5.29 7.25 5.98
C TYR A 67 -6.21 6.08 6.32
N LEU A 68 -6.77 6.13 7.52
CA LEU A 68 -7.91 5.32 7.91
C LEU A 68 -9.15 6.20 7.80
N GLU A 69 -9.96 5.94 6.79
CA GLU A 69 -11.20 6.67 6.56
C GLU A 69 -12.34 5.65 6.48
N ASP A 70 -13.49 6.00 7.06
CA ASP A 70 -14.69 5.23 6.79
C ASP A 70 -14.93 5.23 5.28
N LYS A 71 -15.29 4.07 4.73
CA LYS A 71 -15.73 4.01 3.34
C LYS A 71 -16.98 4.87 3.26
N GLU A 72 -16.90 5.99 2.54
CA GLU A 72 -18.10 6.74 2.19
C GLU A 72 -19.07 5.76 1.53
N VAL A 73 -20.30 5.73 2.05
CA VAL A 73 -21.40 4.97 1.45
C VAL A 73 -21.79 5.75 0.21
N GLU A 74 -21.27 5.34 -0.94
CA GLU A 74 -21.71 5.82 -2.26
C GLU A 74 -23.12 5.30 -2.58
#